data_AF-A0A1F2R3J2-F1
#
_entry.id   AF-A0A1F2R3J2-F1
#
_cell.length_a   1.000
_cell.length_b   1.000
_cell.length_c   1.000
_cell.angle_alpha   90.00
_cell.angle_beta   90.00
_cell.angle_gamma   90.00
#
_symmetry.space_group_name_H-M   'P 1'
#
loop_
_entity.id
_entity.type
_entity.pdbx_description
1 polymer ?
#
loop_
_entity_poly.entity_id
_entity_poly.type
_entity_poly.pdbx_seq_one_letter_code
_entity_poly.pdbx_strand_id
1 'polypeptide(L)' 'MHIPLVTRHLSLITAADTLLNLAIFMGILGLSAVLTELFTRKMYYRCRQCGTLNAKRRTQCRSCGQVLP' A
#
# COMPACT_ATOMS: atom_id res chain seq x y z
N MET A 1 8.08 10.74 -47.81
CA MET A 1 7.87 11.10 -46.39
C MET A 1 8.77 10.19 -45.56
N HIS A 2 10.02 10.60 -45.32
CA HIS A 2 11.02 9.80 -44.59
C HIS A 2 11.11 10.31 -43.15
N ILE A 3 10.62 9.53 -42.19
CA ILE A 3 10.82 9.78 -40.76
C ILE A 3 12.26 9.31 -40.43
N PRO A 4 13.12 10.15 -39.82
CA PRO A 4 14.48 9.74 -39.52
C PRO A 4 14.51 8.64 -38.45
N LEU A 5 15.36 7.62 -38.69
CA LEU A 5 15.50 6.41 -37.85
C LEU A 5 15.80 6.73 -36.37
N VAL A 6 16.43 7.88 -36.11
CA VAL A 6 16.78 8.40 -34.78
C VAL A 6 15.55 8.68 -33.91
N THR A 7 14.47 9.20 -34.49
CA THR A 7 13.26 9.56 -33.72
C THR A 7 12.54 8.31 -33.21
N ARG A 8 12.54 7.22 -33.99
CA ARG A 8 11.95 5.93 -33.61
C ARG A 8 12.71 5.25 -32.48
N HIS A 9 14.05 5.28 -32.50
CA HIS A 9 14.87 4.72 -31.44
C HIS A 9 14.70 5.48 -30.11
N LEU A 10 14.66 6.81 -30.16
CA LEU A 10 14.45 7.63 -28.95
C LEU A 10 13.06 7.42 -28.32
N SER A 11 12.01 7.26 -29.15
CA SER A 11 10.65 6.97 -28.66
C SER A 11 10.49 5.57 -28.04
N LEU A 12 11.25 4.58 -28.52
CA LEU A 12 11.22 3.22 -27.96
C LEU A 12 11.94 3.13 -26.61
N ILE A 13 13.06 3.86 -26.46
CA ILE A 13 13.82 3.94 -25.20
C ILE A 13 12.96 4.60 -24.11
N THR A 14 12.38 5.78 -24.42
CA THR A 14 11.51 6.51 -23.48
C THR A 14 10.25 5.73 -23.09
N ALA A 15 9.66 4.96 -24.00
CA ALA A 15 8.51 4.10 -23.67
C ALA A 15 8.91 2.95 -22.72
N ALA A 16 10.05 2.32 -22.95
CA ALA A 16 10.57 1.27 -22.06
C ALA A 16 10.87 1.82 -20.65
N ASP A 17 11.51 2.99 -20.57
CA ASP A 17 11.80 3.66 -19.29
C ASP A 17 10.51 4.03 -18.55
N THR A 18 9.49 4.51 -19.27
CA THR A 18 8.19 4.85 -18.69
C THR A 18 7.50 3.61 -18.11
N LEU A 19 7.53 2.48 -18.83
CA LEU A 19 6.96 1.22 -18.35
C LEU A 19 7.73 0.67 -17.15
N LEU A 20 9.06 0.76 -17.16
CA LEU A 20 9.90 0.34 -16.04
C LEU A 20 9.60 1.18 -14.80
N ASN A 21 9.54 2.51 -14.93
CA ASN A 21 9.22 3.41 -13.83
C ASN A 21 7.82 3.11 -13.28
N LEU A 22 6.83 2.94 -14.16
CA LEU A 22 5.47 2.58 -13.75
C LEU A 22 5.45 1.26 -12.97
N ALA A 23 6.17 0.23 -13.44
CA ALA A 23 6.27 -1.05 -12.77
C ALA A 23 6.91 -0.92 -11.37
N ILE A 24 7.97 -0.13 -11.24
CA ILE A 24 8.61 0.15 -9.96
C ILE A 24 7.65 0.86 -9.01
N PHE A 25 6.95 1.91 -9.47
CA PHE A 25 5.96 2.62 -8.66
C PHE A 25 4.86 1.68 -8.16
N MET A 26 4.30 0.86 -9.06
CA MET A 26 3.29 -0.13 -8.69
C MET A 26 3.83 -1.16 -7.69
N GLY A 27 5.08 -1.59 -7.85
CA GLY A 27 5.74 -2.50 -6.91
C GLY A 27 5.89 -1.89 -5.52
N ILE A 28 6.35 -0.64 -5.42
CA ILE A 28 6.51 0.08 -4.14
C ILE A 28 5.15 0.28 -3.46
N LEU A 29 4.16 0.78 -4.20
CA LEU A 29 2.82 1.03 -3.66
C LEU A 29 2.12 -0.27 -3.24
N GLY A 30 2.24 -1.33 -4.06
CA GLY A 30 1.69 -2.64 -3.73
C GLY A 30 2.33 -3.24 -2.48
N LEU A 31 3.67 -3.27 -2.42
CA LEU A 31 4.39 -3.83 -1.28
C LEU A 31 4.13 -3.03 0.01
N SER A 32 4.15 -1.70 -0.06
CA SER A 32 3.88 -0.84 1.09
C SER A 32 2.45 -1.03 1.62
N ALA A 33 1.45 -1.17 0.75
CA ALA A 33 0.08 -1.46 1.15
C ALA A 33 -0.03 -2.81 1.88
N VAL A 34 0.61 -3.87 1.35
CA VAL A 34 0.62 -5.20 1.97
C VAL A 34 1.25 -5.16 3.35
N LEU A 35 2.43 -4.55 3.47
CA LEU A 35 3.11 -4.41 4.76
C LEU A 35 2.24 -3.63 5.76
N THR A 36 1.64 -2.52 5.33
CA THR A 36 0.79 -1.67 6.19
C THR A 36 -0.42 -2.45 6.73
N GLU A 37 -1.07 -3.24 5.89
CA GLU A 37 -2.21 -4.08 6.30
C GLU A 37 -1.77 -5.15 7.32
N LEU A 38 -0.63 -5.80 7.09
CA LEU A 38 -0.08 -6.79 8.03
C LEU A 38 0.24 -6.17 9.39
N PHE A 39 0.87 -4.99 9.40
CA PHE A 39 1.14 -4.24 10.64
C PHE A 39 -0.15 -3.85 11.36
N THR A 40 -1.16 -3.39 10.62
CA THR A 40 -2.45 -2.99 11.19
C THR A 40 -3.15 -4.18 11.88
N ARG A 41 -3.15 -5.36 11.24
CA ARG A 41 -3.72 -6.59 11.84
C ARG A 41 -2.96 -7.07 13.08
N LYS A 42 -1.65 -6.85 13.12
CA LYS A 42 -0.82 -7.15 14.30
C LYS A 42 -1.09 -6.18 15.44
N MET A 43 -1.28 -4.89 15.15
CA MET A 43 -1.36 -3.81 16.16
C MET A 43 -2.76 -3.54 16.70
N TYR A 44 -3.82 -3.93 15.98
CA TYR A 44 -5.20 -3.61 16.36
C TYR A 44 -6.10 -4.86 16.42
N TYR A 45 -7.13 -4.82 17.27
CA TYR A 45 -8.29 -5.73 17.20
C TYR A 45 -9.58 -4.92 17.32
N ARG A 46 -10.71 -5.50 16.88
CA ARG A 46 -12.04 -4.94 17.12
C ARG A 46 -12.58 -5.44 18.45
N CYS A 47 -13.12 -4.53 19.25
CA CYS A 47 -13.82 -4.86 20.49
C CYS A 47 -15.03 -5.74 20.17
N ARG A 48 -15.18 -6.88 20.85
CA ARG A 48 -16.31 -7.82 20.62
C ARG A 48 -17.67 -7.26 21.07
N GLN A 49 -17.69 -6.28 21.97
CA GLN A 49 -18.92 -5.73 22.52
C GLN A 49 -19.48 -4.57 21.68
N CYS A 50 -18.65 -3.63 21.24
CA CYS A 50 -19.10 -2.45 20.48
C CYS A 50 -18.51 -2.31 19.07
N GLY A 51 -17.65 -3.23 18.62
CA GLY A 51 -17.03 -3.20 17.29
C GLY A 51 -15.90 -2.16 17.11
N THR A 52 -15.65 -1.29 18.09
CA THR A 52 -14.60 -0.26 18.01
C THR A 52 -13.22 -0.88 17.81
N LEU A 53 -12.45 -0.37 16.85
CA LEU A 53 -11.05 -0.76 16.64
C LEU A 53 -10.16 -0.19 17.75
N ASN A 54 -9.38 -1.04 18.39
CA ASN A 54 -8.51 -0.70 19.52
C ASN A 54 -7.10 -1.23 19.27
N ALA A 55 -6.10 -0.48 19.72
CA ALA A 55 -4.72 -0.94 19.72
C ALA A 55 -4.54 -2.05 20.76
N LYS A 56 -3.84 -3.13 20.42
CA LYS A 56 -3.66 -4.31 21.29
C LYS A 56 -2.98 -4.01 22.62
N ARG A 57 -2.23 -2.91 22.71
CA ARG A 57 -1.62 -2.45 23.97
C ARG A 57 -2.61 -1.98 25.02
N ARG A 58 -3.88 -1.72 24.65
CA ARG A 58 -4.91 -1.27 25.59
C ARG A 58 -5.52 -2.47 26.31
N THR A 59 -5.78 -2.30 27.60
CA THR A 59 -6.48 -3.28 28.43
C THR A 59 -8.00 -3.06 28.45
N GLN A 60 -8.48 -1.86 28.07
CA GLN A 60 -9.90 -1.49 28.05
C GLN A 60 -10.28 -0.76 26.75
N CYS A 61 -11.51 -0.99 26.29
CA CYS A 61 -12.05 -0.41 25.06
C CYS A 61 -12.15 1.11 25.17
N ARG A 62 -11.62 1.83 24.18
CA ARG A 62 -11.66 3.30 24.15
C ARG A 62 -13.06 3.91 24.07
N SER A 63 -14.06 3.12 23.68
CA SER A 63 -15.43 3.59 23.43
C SER A 63 -16.37 3.17 24.55
N CYS A 64 -16.41 1.87 24.87
CA CYS A 64 -17.38 1.32 25.83
C CYS A 64 -16.78 0.90 27.18
N GLY A 65 -15.46 0.97 27.37
CA GLY A 65 -14.80 0.56 28.61
C GLY A 65 -14.67 -0.96 28.83
N GLN A 66 -15.25 -1.82 27.98
CA GLN A 66 -15.13 -3.28 28.09
C GLN A 66 -13.65 -3.70 28.16
N VAL A 67 -13.33 -4.63 29.08
CA VAL A 67 -12.01 -5.27 29.13
C VAL A 67 -11.73 -5.95 27.79
N LEU A 68 -10.57 -5.64 27.24
CA LEU A 68 -10.14 -6.16 25.95
C LEU A 68 -9.27 -7.42 26.15
N PRO A 69 -9.21 -8.33 25.16
CA PRO A 69 -8.34 -9.50 25.22
C PRO A 69 -6.86 -9.14 25.17
#